data_AF-A0A962N1W2-F1
#
_entry.id   AF-A0A962N1W2-F1
#
_cell.length_a   1.000
_cell.length_b   1.000
_cell.length_c   1.000
_cell.angle_alpha   90.00
_cell.angle_beta   90.00
_cell.angle_gamma   90.00
#
_symmetry.space_group_name_H-M   'P 1'
#
loop_
_entity.id
_entity.type
_entity.pdbx_description
1 polymer ?
#
loop_
_entity_poly.entity_id
_entity_poly.type
_entity_poly.pdbx_seq_one_letter_code
_entity_poly.pdbx_strand_id
1 'polypeptide(L)'
;MGKFFATLWRGLDGLRKFLHLIVLLVLFGILVGALRPSIPHIANDSALIIRPEGTIVEQLSGDPLQRALDQVQGTGQSETLLWDLTDALKTAKDDKRIANVVLDLDDLAGGGQPSLAEFAAALDDFRAAGKKVLARGTVFTQEQYYVAAHADEVYLDPMGFVFIDGYERYRMFYTDLMEKVGVRMNVFRVGAYKSAVEVYTRKDMSPEDRIESLGYLNTLWNNYRADVAKARGLTEADLTKYVETVTQAVETARGDTAKVALDAKLVTGLKTNLEFEDQLVELVGENDDGDSYKSTSLVDYLRVVRAQKELKVNGRAKVGVIVASGEILDGEQPSGVIGGESTARLVREARLDDDVKAIVLRVDSPGGSVLAS
;
A
#
# COMPACT_ATOMS: atom_id res chain seq x y z
N MET A 1 -18.38 -28.32 66.44
CA MET A 1 -18.19 -28.60 65.00
C MET A 1 -18.09 -27.34 64.13
N GLY A 2 -18.96 -26.32 64.27
CA GLY A 2 -18.95 -25.14 63.37
C GLY A 2 -17.63 -24.37 63.26
N LYS A 3 -16.87 -24.23 64.36
CA LYS A 3 -15.54 -23.56 64.31
C LYS A 3 -14.51 -24.33 63.49
N PHE A 4 -14.54 -25.67 63.50
CA PHE A 4 -13.62 -26.49 62.71
C PHE A 4 -13.91 -26.35 61.21
N PHE A 5 -15.18 -26.43 60.82
CA PHE A 5 -15.59 -26.23 59.43
C PHE A 5 -15.33 -24.81 58.92
N ALA A 6 -15.49 -23.78 59.77
CA ALA A 6 -15.18 -22.41 59.41
C ALA A 6 -13.67 -22.18 59.19
N THR A 7 -12.80 -22.80 59.99
CA THR A 7 -11.34 -22.72 59.81
C THR A 7 -10.90 -23.49 58.57
N LEU A 8 -11.46 -24.68 58.33
CA LEU A 8 -11.22 -25.48 57.14
C LEU A 8 -11.64 -24.71 55.86
N TRP A 9 -12.81 -24.08 55.87
CA TRP A 9 -13.30 -23.25 54.77
C TRP A 9 -12.42 -22.03 54.49
N ARG A 10 -11.95 -21.34 55.54
CA ARG A 10 -10.99 -20.23 55.40
C ARG A 10 -9.65 -20.67 54.81
N GLY A 11 -9.16 -21.86 55.20
CA GLY A 11 -7.96 -22.46 54.60
C GLY A 11 -8.15 -22.79 53.12
N LEU A 12 -9.28 -23.38 52.77
CA LEU A 12 -9.63 -23.75 51.39
C LEU A 12 -9.84 -22.51 50.50
N ASP A 13 -10.48 -21.46 51.03
CA ASP A 13 -10.62 -20.17 50.34
C ASP A 13 -9.28 -19.44 50.17
N GLY A 14 -8.41 -19.51 51.17
CA GLY A 14 -7.04 -18.99 51.09
C GLY A 14 -6.22 -19.71 50.01
N LEU A 15 -6.28 -21.04 49.98
CA LEU A 15 -5.62 -21.86 48.95
C LEU A 15 -6.19 -21.56 47.56
N ARG A 16 -7.51 -21.44 47.43
CA ARG A 16 -8.16 -21.04 46.17
C ARG A 16 -7.64 -19.70 45.67
N LYS A 17 -7.61 -18.67 46.52
CA LYS A 17 -7.10 -17.34 46.17
C LYS A 17 -5.63 -17.36 45.78
N PHE A 18 -4.81 -18.13 46.48
CA PHE A 18 -3.40 -18.31 46.16
C PHE A 18 -3.21 -19.00 44.80
N LEU A 19 -3.96 -20.06 44.52
CA LEU A 19 -3.94 -20.73 43.22
C LEU A 19 -4.42 -19.81 42.09
N HIS A 20 -5.48 -19.01 42.31
CA HIS A 20 -5.92 -18.01 41.34
C HIS A 20 -4.83 -16.97 41.06
N LEU A 21 -4.13 -16.49 42.09
CA LEU A 21 -3.02 -15.55 41.91
C LEU A 21 -1.87 -16.16 41.11
N ILE A 22 -1.51 -17.43 41.36
CA ILE A 22 -0.49 -18.12 40.57
C ILE A 22 -0.94 -18.26 39.11
N VAL A 23 -2.17 -18.70 38.86
CA VAL A 23 -2.70 -18.81 37.49
C VAL A 23 -2.69 -17.43 36.82
N LEU A 24 -3.10 -16.38 37.52
CA LEU A 24 -3.11 -15.01 36.99
C LEU A 24 -1.70 -14.47 36.74
N LEU A 25 -0.71 -14.81 37.58
CA LEU A 25 0.70 -14.49 37.36
C LEU A 25 1.32 -15.28 36.20
N VAL A 26 0.93 -16.55 36.01
CA VAL A 26 1.36 -17.36 34.87
C VAL A 26 0.74 -16.83 33.59
N LEU A 27 -0.56 -16.55 33.58
CA LEU A 27 -1.25 -15.92 32.45
C LEU A 27 -0.66 -14.54 32.15
N PHE A 28 -0.37 -13.74 33.17
CA PHE A 28 0.30 -12.45 33.01
C PHE A 28 1.73 -12.62 32.49
N GLY A 29 2.47 -13.62 32.96
CA GLY A 29 3.81 -13.94 32.47
C GLY A 29 3.83 -14.41 31.02
N ILE A 30 2.86 -15.24 30.62
CA ILE A 30 2.63 -15.66 29.22
C ILE A 30 2.23 -14.46 28.38
N LEU A 31 1.30 -13.61 28.87
CA LEU A 31 0.87 -12.41 28.18
C LEU A 31 2.04 -11.44 27.97
N VAL A 32 2.82 -11.15 29.02
CA VAL A 32 4.02 -10.31 28.93
C VAL A 32 5.08 -10.94 28.03
N GLY A 33 5.27 -12.26 28.09
CA GLY A 33 6.18 -12.99 27.21
C GLY A 33 5.77 -12.94 25.74
N ALA A 34 4.48 -13.10 25.45
CA ALA A 34 3.90 -12.99 24.11
C ALA A 34 3.89 -11.54 23.58
N LEU A 35 3.81 -10.56 24.48
CA LEU A 35 3.86 -9.14 24.14
C LEU A 35 5.28 -8.57 24.07
N ARG A 36 6.31 -9.32 24.48
CA ARG A 36 7.71 -8.89 24.30
C ARG A 36 8.03 -8.94 22.81
N PRO A 37 8.38 -7.81 22.18
CA PRO A 37 8.80 -7.83 20.79
C PRO A 37 10.11 -8.63 20.70
N SER A 38 10.07 -9.83 20.11
CA SER A 38 11.28 -10.41 19.55
C SER A 38 11.64 -9.55 18.35
N ILE A 39 12.80 -8.88 18.40
CA ILE A 39 13.32 -8.17 17.24
C ILE A 39 13.75 -9.25 16.24
N PRO A 40 13.16 -9.30 15.03
CA PRO A 40 13.53 -10.30 14.04
C PRO A 40 15.03 -10.22 13.74
N HIS A 41 15.67 -11.39 13.59
CA HIS A 41 17.04 -11.44 13.09
C HIS A 41 16.99 -11.33 11.55
N ILE A 42 17.75 -10.39 10.99
CA ILE A 42 17.95 -10.29 9.54
C ILE A 42 19.30 -10.92 9.24
N ALA A 43 19.29 -12.06 8.55
CA ALA A 43 20.50 -12.74 8.11
C ALA A 43 21.28 -11.86 7.11
N ASN A 44 22.58 -12.16 6.94
CA ASN A 44 23.34 -11.53 5.86
C ASN A 44 22.89 -12.08 4.51
N ASP A 45 23.03 -11.26 3.49
CA ASP A 45 22.68 -11.57 2.09
C ASP A 45 21.19 -11.91 1.90
N SER A 46 20.29 -11.43 2.75
CA SER A 46 18.86 -11.65 2.63
C SER A 46 18.23 -10.89 1.46
N ALA A 47 17.21 -11.49 0.84
CA ALA A 47 16.26 -10.80 -0.01
C ALA A 47 15.22 -10.04 0.83
N LEU A 48 15.01 -8.75 0.57
CA LEU A 48 13.90 -7.99 1.16
C LEU A 48 12.63 -8.23 0.34
N ILE A 49 11.63 -8.86 0.96
CA ILE A 49 10.34 -9.13 0.32
C ILE A 49 9.43 -7.93 0.51
N ILE A 50 9.02 -7.33 -0.60
CA ILE A 50 8.03 -6.27 -0.66
C ILE A 50 6.80 -6.83 -1.36
N ARG A 51 5.79 -7.17 -0.55
CA ARG A 51 4.48 -7.64 -0.98
C ARG A 51 3.40 -6.66 -0.49
N PRO A 52 3.13 -5.57 -1.23
CA PRO A 52 2.05 -4.67 -0.87
C PRO A 52 0.71 -5.37 -1.05
N GLU A 53 -0.17 -5.21 -0.07
CA GLU A 53 -1.52 -5.75 -0.06
C GLU A 53 -2.54 -4.61 -0.21
N GLY A 54 -3.55 -4.84 -1.05
CA GLY A 54 -4.64 -3.91 -1.31
C GLY A 54 -4.17 -2.58 -1.90
N THR A 55 -4.69 -1.45 -1.41
CA THR A 55 -4.38 -0.14 -2.01
C THR A 55 -3.18 0.52 -1.33
N ILE A 56 -2.28 1.12 -2.11
CA ILE A 56 -1.21 1.97 -1.58
C ILE A 56 -1.80 3.32 -1.15
N VAL A 57 -1.62 3.66 0.13
CA VAL A 57 -2.23 4.85 0.74
C VAL A 57 -1.18 5.72 1.46
N GLU A 58 -1.50 7.01 1.60
CA GLU A 58 -0.70 7.97 2.38
C GLU A 58 -0.88 7.77 3.89
N GLN A 59 -2.05 7.27 4.31
CA GLN A 59 -2.40 7.00 5.71
C GLN A 59 -3.33 5.79 5.78
N LEU A 60 -3.09 4.89 6.74
CA LEU A 60 -4.00 3.77 7.01
C LEU A 60 -5.32 4.28 7.58
N SER A 61 -6.42 3.76 7.06
CA SER A 61 -7.77 4.08 7.47
C SER A 61 -8.09 3.49 8.85
N GLY A 62 -8.92 4.20 9.62
CA GLY A 62 -9.41 3.74 10.92
C GLY A 62 -8.42 3.84 12.09
N ASP A 63 -8.85 3.37 13.26
CA ASP A 63 -8.04 3.30 14.48
C ASP A 63 -7.17 2.02 14.49
N PRO A 64 -5.93 2.05 15.03
CA PRO A 64 -5.07 0.86 15.09
C PRO A 64 -5.70 -0.37 15.77
N LEU A 65 -6.45 -0.19 16.85
CA LEU A 65 -7.10 -1.30 17.55
C LEU A 65 -8.26 -1.85 16.70
N GLN A 66 -9.04 -0.96 16.08
CA GLN A 66 -10.12 -1.38 15.20
C GLN A 66 -9.59 -2.15 13.98
N ARG A 67 -8.54 -1.65 13.32
CA ARG A 67 -7.87 -2.37 12.22
C ARG A 67 -7.41 -3.76 12.64
N ALA A 68 -6.81 -3.90 13.82
CA ALA A 68 -6.37 -5.20 14.32
C ALA A 68 -7.55 -6.16 14.55
N LEU A 69 -8.69 -5.66 15.04
CA LEU A 69 -9.91 -6.45 15.21
C LEU A 69 -10.51 -6.86 13.86
N ASP A 70 -10.59 -5.93 12.91
CA ASP A 70 -11.15 -6.19 11.57
C ASP A 70 -10.30 -7.21 10.81
N GLN A 71 -8.96 -7.15 10.95
CA GLN A 71 -8.05 -8.13 10.34
C GLN A 71 -8.30 -9.54 10.89
N VAL A 72 -8.49 -9.69 12.21
CA VAL A 72 -8.79 -10.99 12.82
C VAL A 72 -10.15 -11.53 12.38
N GLN A 73 -11.10 -10.65 12.08
CA GLN A 73 -12.43 -11.02 11.57
C GLN A 73 -12.46 -11.26 10.05
N GLY A 74 -11.35 -11.00 9.34
CA GLY A 74 -11.29 -11.09 7.87
C GLY A 74 -12.10 -9.98 7.17
N THR A 75 -12.41 -8.89 7.87
CA THR A 75 -13.17 -7.74 7.35
C THR A 75 -12.30 -6.48 7.24
N GLY A 76 -11.01 -6.60 7.52
CA GLY A 76 -10.05 -5.50 7.39
C GLY A 76 -9.94 -5.00 5.95
N GLN A 77 -9.72 -3.70 5.78
CA GLN A 77 -9.27 -3.18 4.50
C GLN A 77 -7.79 -3.48 4.34
N SER A 78 -7.43 -4.15 3.25
CA SER A 78 -6.03 -4.31 2.87
C SER A 78 -5.52 -2.97 2.33
N GLU A 79 -4.60 -2.37 3.07
CA GLU A 79 -3.95 -1.11 2.74
C GLU A 79 -2.45 -1.24 3.02
N THR A 80 -1.63 -0.67 2.14
CA THR A 80 -0.18 -0.59 2.34
C THR A 80 0.25 0.86 2.38
N LEU A 81 1.00 1.25 3.42
CA LEU A 81 1.54 2.60 3.52
C LEU A 81 2.64 2.83 2.48
N LEU A 82 2.48 3.85 1.64
CA LEU A 82 3.53 4.28 0.71
C LEU A 82 4.85 4.58 1.43
N TRP A 83 4.76 5.19 2.62
CA TRP A 83 5.95 5.56 3.37
C TRP A 83 6.72 4.34 3.90
N ASP A 84 6.02 3.25 4.23
CA ASP A 84 6.67 2.01 4.65
C ASP A 84 7.48 1.41 3.49
N LEU A 85 6.93 1.41 2.28
CA LEU A 85 7.61 0.95 1.06
C LEU A 85 8.86 1.77 0.76
N THR A 86 8.72 3.10 0.72
CA THR A 86 9.80 4.02 0.35
C THR A 86 10.89 4.11 1.42
N ASP A 87 10.54 4.12 2.72
CA ASP A 87 11.52 4.14 3.83
C ASP A 87 12.30 2.82 3.91
N ALA A 88 11.64 1.68 3.65
CA ALA A 88 12.30 0.39 3.57
C ALA A 88 13.32 0.34 2.44
N LEU A 89 12.93 0.70 1.21
CA LEU A 89 13.84 0.73 0.05
C LEU A 89 15.01 1.68 0.28
N LYS A 90 14.74 2.89 0.77
CA LYS A 90 15.76 3.89 1.07
C LYS A 90 16.77 3.38 2.09
N THR A 91 16.32 2.67 3.12
CA THR A 91 17.20 2.12 4.17
C THR A 91 17.94 0.88 3.68
N ALA A 92 17.24 -0.02 2.99
CA ALA A 92 17.79 -1.25 2.43
C ALA A 92 18.87 -1.00 1.39
N LYS A 93 18.82 0.14 0.68
CA LYS A 93 19.85 0.59 -0.25
C LYS A 93 21.25 0.52 0.37
N ASP A 94 21.41 1.04 1.59
CA ASP A 94 22.71 1.15 2.27
C ASP A 94 22.96 -0.01 3.27
N ASP A 95 21.97 -0.89 3.47
CA ASP A 95 22.07 -2.02 4.40
C ASP A 95 22.79 -3.22 3.78
N LYS A 96 23.96 -3.57 4.29
CA LYS A 96 24.78 -4.69 3.78
C LYS A 96 24.14 -6.06 3.99
N ARG A 97 23.13 -6.18 4.86
CA ARG A 97 22.41 -7.44 5.06
C ARG A 97 21.45 -7.74 3.93
N ILE A 98 21.00 -6.71 3.22
CA ILE A 98 20.04 -6.87 2.11
C ILE A 98 20.81 -6.95 0.80
N ALA A 99 20.76 -8.12 0.15
CA ALA A 99 21.39 -8.34 -1.14
C ALA A 99 20.54 -7.79 -2.29
N ASN A 100 19.24 -8.12 -2.28
CA ASN A 100 18.29 -7.82 -3.36
C ASN A 100 16.90 -7.52 -2.80
N VAL A 101 16.03 -6.94 -3.63
CA VAL A 101 14.60 -6.78 -3.35
C VAL A 101 13.81 -7.75 -4.23
N VAL A 102 12.82 -8.40 -3.63
CA VAL A 102 11.82 -9.20 -4.33
C VAL A 102 10.48 -8.49 -4.24
N LEU A 103 9.94 -8.10 -5.38
CA LEU A 103 8.61 -7.53 -5.50
C LEU A 103 7.61 -8.62 -5.85
N ASP A 104 6.58 -8.69 -5.04
CA ASP A 104 5.48 -9.62 -5.20
C ASP A 104 4.18 -8.82 -5.20
N LEU A 105 3.58 -8.68 -6.38
CA LEU A 105 2.50 -7.71 -6.61
C LEU A 105 1.12 -8.37 -6.75
N ASP A 106 1.01 -9.67 -6.49
CA ASP A 106 -0.24 -10.44 -6.68
C ASP A 106 -1.40 -9.87 -5.84
N ASP A 107 -1.11 -9.42 -4.61
CA ASP A 107 -2.11 -8.89 -3.67
C ASP A 107 -2.27 -7.36 -3.75
N LEU A 108 -1.55 -6.67 -4.63
CA LEU A 108 -1.66 -5.23 -4.82
C LEU A 108 -2.92 -4.91 -5.64
N ALA A 109 -3.87 -4.20 -5.05
CA ALA A 109 -5.05 -3.71 -5.75
C ALA A 109 -4.77 -2.44 -6.57
N GLY A 110 -3.74 -1.66 -6.21
CA GLY A 110 -3.30 -0.48 -6.97
C GLY A 110 -3.02 0.73 -6.08
N GLY A 111 -3.09 1.92 -6.66
CA GLY A 111 -2.89 3.20 -5.98
C GLY A 111 -2.96 4.37 -6.96
N GLY A 112 -3.01 5.60 -6.44
CA GLY A 112 -2.90 6.78 -7.29
C GLY A 112 -1.56 6.78 -8.05
N GLN A 113 -1.58 7.14 -9.35
CA GLN A 113 -0.36 7.16 -10.17
C GLN A 113 0.81 7.93 -9.51
N PRO A 114 0.60 9.08 -8.84
CA PRO A 114 1.69 9.75 -8.12
C PRO A 114 2.34 8.90 -7.02
N SER A 115 1.54 8.13 -6.27
CA SER A 115 2.04 7.23 -5.23
C SER A 115 2.79 6.04 -5.83
N LEU A 116 2.30 5.48 -6.93
CA LEU A 116 3.00 4.44 -7.69
C LEU A 116 4.33 4.96 -8.27
N ALA A 117 4.35 6.21 -8.76
CA ALA A 117 5.55 6.89 -9.26
C ALA A 117 6.59 7.10 -8.15
N GLU A 118 6.15 7.46 -6.94
CA GLU A 118 7.05 7.60 -5.79
C GLU A 118 7.64 6.25 -5.36
N PHE A 119 6.84 5.18 -5.39
CA PHE A 119 7.33 3.83 -5.12
C PHE A 119 8.31 3.36 -6.21
N ALA A 120 7.98 3.57 -7.49
CA ALA A 120 8.83 3.27 -8.63
C ALA A 120 10.17 4.02 -8.57
N ALA A 121 10.15 5.31 -8.22
CA ALA A 121 11.37 6.09 -8.03
C ALA A 121 12.24 5.55 -6.89
N ALA A 122 11.65 5.09 -5.79
CA ALA A 122 12.39 4.45 -4.71
C ALA A 122 13.04 3.12 -5.13
N LEU A 123 12.40 2.36 -6.04
CA LEU A 123 12.98 1.17 -6.65
C LEU A 123 14.17 1.52 -7.55
N ASP A 124 14.02 2.53 -8.39
CA ASP A 124 15.12 3.02 -9.25
C ASP A 124 16.31 3.49 -8.42
N ASP A 125 16.07 4.22 -7.32
CA ASP A 125 17.10 4.67 -6.38
C ASP A 125 17.80 3.49 -5.68
N PHE A 126 17.07 2.43 -5.34
CA PHE A 126 17.64 1.20 -4.78
C PHE A 126 18.54 0.50 -5.80
N ARG A 127 18.07 0.37 -7.05
CA ARG A 127 18.83 -0.24 -8.16
C ARG A 127 20.09 0.52 -8.51
N ALA A 128 20.04 1.85 -8.44
CA ALA A 128 21.20 2.71 -8.66
C ALA A 128 22.35 2.46 -7.67
N ALA A 129 22.09 1.82 -6.52
CA ALA A 129 23.13 1.37 -5.59
C ALA A 129 23.80 0.03 -5.99
N GLY A 130 23.43 -0.55 -7.12
CA GLY A 130 24.01 -1.78 -7.66
C GLY A 130 23.39 -3.08 -7.13
N LYS A 131 22.26 -2.99 -6.43
CA LYS A 131 21.48 -4.13 -5.95
C LYS A 131 20.32 -4.42 -6.90
N LYS A 132 19.94 -5.69 -7.07
CA LYS A 132 18.88 -6.05 -8.01
C LYS A 132 17.49 -5.97 -7.37
N VAL A 133 16.51 -5.63 -8.20
CA VAL A 133 15.08 -5.79 -7.93
C VAL A 133 14.54 -6.86 -8.86
N LEU A 134 13.94 -7.91 -8.30
CA LEU A 134 13.27 -8.98 -9.04
C LEU A 134 11.76 -8.88 -8.76
N ALA A 135 10.95 -8.68 -9.79
CA ALA A 135 9.50 -8.69 -9.67
C ALA A 135 8.92 -10.01 -10.15
N ARG A 136 7.93 -10.54 -9.42
CA ARG A 136 7.10 -11.66 -9.85
C ARG A 136 5.62 -11.28 -9.81
N GLY A 137 4.83 -11.97 -10.62
CA GLY A 137 3.37 -11.90 -10.59
C GLY A 137 2.75 -13.04 -11.37
N THR A 138 1.60 -13.50 -10.90
CA THR A 138 0.72 -14.42 -11.63
C THR A 138 0.05 -13.67 -12.77
N VAL A 139 -0.34 -12.43 -12.51
CA VAL A 139 -0.88 -11.47 -13.46
C VAL A 139 -0.27 -10.11 -13.09
N PHE A 140 -0.17 -9.20 -14.06
CA PHE A 140 0.06 -7.79 -13.78
C PHE A 140 -1.09 -6.96 -14.35
N THR A 141 -1.88 -6.31 -13.49
CA THR A 141 -2.77 -5.21 -13.89
C THR A 141 -1.97 -3.97 -14.27
N GLN A 142 -2.63 -2.94 -14.79
CA GLN A 142 -1.98 -1.70 -15.22
C GLN A 142 -1.17 -1.06 -14.08
N GLU A 143 -1.76 -0.97 -12.89
CA GLU A 143 -1.15 -0.40 -11.68
C GLU A 143 -0.02 -1.26 -11.14
N GLN A 144 -0.21 -2.58 -11.09
CA GLN A 144 0.84 -3.52 -10.69
C GLN A 144 2.04 -3.44 -11.65
N TYR A 145 1.76 -3.42 -12.95
CA TYR A 145 2.79 -3.37 -13.97
C TYR A 145 3.56 -2.05 -13.99
N TYR A 146 2.91 -0.93 -13.63
CA TYR A 146 3.60 0.36 -13.49
C TYR A 146 4.79 0.25 -12.55
N VAL A 147 4.65 -0.44 -11.41
CA VAL A 147 5.74 -0.66 -10.46
C VAL A 147 6.67 -1.78 -10.94
N ALA A 148 6.12 -2.91 -11.41
CA ALA A 148 6.91 -4.05 -11.86
C ALA A 148 7.91 -3.67 -12.96
N ALA A 149 7.54 -2.73 -13.84
CA ALA A 149 8.36 -2.28 -14.95
C ALA A 149 9.74 -1.73 -14.51
N HIS A 150 9.85 -1.23 -13.29
CA HIS A 150 11.09 -0.66 -12.73
C HIS A 150 12.04 -1.71 -12.14
N ALA A 151 11.64 -2.99 -12.09
CA ALA A 151 12.52 -4.08 -11.69
C ALA A 151 13.58 -4.39 -12.76
N ASP A 152 14.73 -4.93 -12.34
CA ASP A 152 15.75 -5.43 -13.27
C ASP A 152 15.22 -6.64 -14.05
N GLU A 153 14.56 -7.54 -13.34
CA GLU A 153 13.98 -8.77 -13.87
C GLU A 153 12.50 -8.85 -13.48
N VAL A 154 11.63 -9.06 -14.46
CA VAL A 154 10.18 -9.20 -14.29
C VAL A 154 9.77 -10.58 -14.75
N TYR A 155 9.26 -11.41 -13.84
CA TYR A 155 8.80 -12.77 -14.12
C TYR A 155 7.29 -12.86 -14.04
N LEU A 156 6.71 -13.46 -15.07
CA LEU A 156 5.28 -13.72 -15.16
C LEU A 156 5.05 -15.24 -15.08
N ASP A 157 3.97 -15.65 -14.42
CA ASP A 157 3.57 -17.05 -14.46
C ASP A 157 3.29 -17.50 -15.91
N PRO A 158 3.63 -18.74 -16.32
CA PRO A 158 3.36 -19.24 -17.66
C PRO A 158 1.87 -19.24 -18.07
N MET A 159 0.95 -19.17 -17.11
CA MET A 159 -0.49 -19.02 -17.33
C MET A 159 -0.99 -17.57 -17.12
N GLY A 160 -0.09 -16.63 -16.92
CA GLY A 160 -0.36 -15.24 -16.62
C GLY A 160 -0.61 -14.33 -17.81
N PHE A 161 -0.88 -13.06 -17.53
CA PHE A 161 -0.97 -11.99 -18.52
C PHE A 161 -0.55 -10.65 -17.94
N VAL A 162 -0.21 -9.70 -18.83
CA VAL A 162 -0.04 -8.29 -18.50
C VAL A 162 -1.24 -7.55 -19.07
N PHE A 163 -1.95 -6.79 -18.26
CA PHE A 163 -3.17 -6.10 -18.64
C PHE A 163 -2.98 -4.59 -18.56
N ILE A 164 -2.93 -3.96 -19.73
CA ILE A 164 -2.78 -2.52 -19.88
C ILE A 164 -3.84 -2.08 -20.90
N ASP A 165 -4.76 -1.23 -20.48
CA ASP A 165 -5.95 -0.83 -21.25
C ASP A 165 -6.16 0.69 -21.27
N GLY A 166 -5.33 1.46 -20.57
CA GLY A 166 -5.36 2.92 -20.55
C GLY A 166 -6.15 3.50 -19.38
N TYR A 167 -6.44 4.79 -19.45
CA TYR A 167 -7.24 5.48 -18.43
C TYR A 167 -8.56 5.95 -19.01
N GLU A 168 -9.63 5.67 -18.26
CA GLU A 168 -10.99 5.99 -18.62
C GLU A 168 -11.75 6.56 -17.43
N ARG A 169 -12.91 7.16 -17.72
CA ARG A 169 -13.79 7.72 -16.69
C ARG A 169 -15.24 7.52 -17.07
N TYR A 170 -15.93 6.67 -16.32
CA TYR A 170 -17.37 6.46 -16.46
C TYR A 170 -18.13 7.05 -15.28
N ARG A 171 -19.29 7.64 -15.57
CA ARG A 171 -20.21 8.19 -14.56
C ARG A 171 -21.63 7.84 -14.91
N MET A 172 -22.39 7.50 -13.88
CA MET A 172 -23.83 7.31 -13.97
C MET A 172 -24.54 8.67 -13.89
N PHE A 173 -25.56 8.87 -14.73
CA PHE A 173 -26.42 10.05 -14.72
C PHE A 173 -27.83 9.66 -14.29
N TYR A 174 -28.35 10.32 -13.25
CA TYR A 174 -29.58 9.92 -12.56
C TYR A 174 -30.77 10.82 -12.88
N THR A 175 -30.62 11.84 -13.71
CA THR A 175 -31.67 12.84 -13.99
C THR A 175 -32.98 12.19 -14.46
N ASP A 176 -32.92 11.25 -15.40
CA ASP A 176 -34.11 10.52 -15.88
C ASP A 176 -34.83 9.74 -14.77
N LEU A 177 -34.06 9.13 -13.86
CA LEU A 177 -34.62 8.41 -12.71
C LEU A 177 -35.33 9.39 -11.77
N MET A 178 -34.66 10.49 -11.44
CA MET A 178 -35.18 11.51 -10.52
C MET A 178 -36.48 12.13 -11.04
N GLU A 179 -36.54 12.47 -12.33
CA GLU A 179 -37.75 12.97 -12.99
C GLU A 179 -38.92 11.97 -12.86
N LYS A 180 -38.67 10.68 -13.10
CA LYS A 180 -39.70 9.63 -13.02
C LYS A 180 -40.24 9.40 -11.61
N VAL A 181 -39.40 9.52 -10.58
CA VAL A 181 -39.82 9.35 -9.18
C VAL A 181 -40.30 10.64 -8.53
N GLY A 182 -40.42 11.73 -9.29
CA GLY A 182 -40.91 13.03 -8.81
C GLY A 182 -39.93 13.78 -7.91
N VAL A 183 -38.63 13.47 -7.98
CA VAL A 183 -37.56 14.15 -7.23
C VAL A 183 -37.02 15.32 -8.05
N ARG A 184 -36.91 16.49 -7.42
CA ARG A 184 -36.35 17.70 -8.03
C ARG A 184 -35.09 18.15 -7.28
N MET A 185 -33.97 18.14 -7.97
CA MET A 185 -32.69 18.60 -7.44
C MET A 185 -32.52 20.11 -7.62
N ASN A 186 -32.16 20.83 -6.56
CA ASN A 186 -31.83 22.25 -6.62
C ASN A 186 -30.31 22.40 -6.46
N VAL A 187 -29.62 22.78 -7.53
CA VAL A 187 -28.15 22.86 -7.57
C VAL A 187 -27.71 24.31 -7.63
N PHE A 188 -26.82 24.69 -6.71
CA PHE A 188 -26.14 25.97 -6.69
C PHE A 188 -24.67 25.72 -7.02
N ARG A 189 -24.19 26.21 -8.17
CA ARG A 189 -22.80 26.06 -8.58
C ARG A 189 -22.25 27.34 -9.21
N VAL A 190 -20.96 27.55 -9.03
CA VAL A 190 -20.15 28.54 -9.76
C VAL A 190 -18.93 27.80 -10.31
N GLY A 191 -18.60 28.03 -11.57
CA GLY A 191 -17.50 27.37 -12.28
C GLY A 191 -17.99 26.41 -13.37
N ALA A 192 -17.52 26.64 -14.60
CA ALA A 192 -17.91 25.85 -15.76
C ALA A 192 -17.52 24.37 -15.64
N TYR A 193 -16.38 24.11 -15.00
CA TYR A 193 -15.78 22.79 -14.80
C TYR A 193 -16.20 22.11 -13.48
N LYS A 194 -17.07 22.72 -12.66
CA LYS A 194 -17.52 22.09 -11.40
C LYS A 194 -18.58 21.01 -11.71
N SER A 195 -18.11 19.87 -12.21
CA SER A 195 -18.92 18.83 -12.86
C SER A 195 -19.44 17.73 -11.93
N ALA A 196 -19.04 17.72 -10.64
CA ALA A 196 -19.46 16.72 -9.66
C ALA A 196 -20.99 16.58 -9.58
N VAL A 197 -21.72 17.69 -9.69
CA VAL A 197 -23.18 17.76 -9.60
C VAL A 197 -23.92 17.35 -10.89
N GLU A 198 -23.22 17.16 -12.01
CA GLU A 198 -23.86 16.90 -13.30
C GLU A 198 -24.64 15.59 -13.34
N VAL A 199 -24.24 14.61 -12.53
CA VAL A 199 -24.95 13.33 -12.37
C VAL A 199 -26.41 13.51 -11.93
N TYR A 200 -26.76 14.68 -11.40
CA TYR A 200 -28.11 15.00 -10.92
C TYR A 200 -28.87 16.00 -11.79
N THR A 201 -28.20 16.63 -12.76
CA THR A 201 -28.78 17.72 -13.57
C THR A 201 -28.71 17.47 -15.07
N ARG A 202 -27.94 16.47 -15.50
CA ARG A 202 -27.75 16.09 -16.90
C ARG A 202 -28.04 14.61 -17.11
N LYS A 203 -28.21 14.23 -18.37
CA LYS A 203 -28.34 12.82 -18.80
C LYS A 203 -27.01 12.31 -19.38
N ASP A 204 -26.04 13.20 -19.57
CA ASP A 204 -24.74 12.96 -20.15
C ASP A 204 -23.67 13.94 -19.63
N MET A 205 -22.42 13.61 -19.89
CA MET A 205 -21.24 14.44 -19.58
C MET A 205 -21.28 15.74 -20.39
N SER A 206 -21.10 16.88 -19.72
CA SER A 206 -20.98 18.17 -20.41
C SER A 206 -19.71 18.27 -21.28
N PRO A 207 -19.67 19.17 -22.28
CA PRO A 207 -18.45 19.48 -23.01
C PRO A 207 -17.29 19.91 -22.09
N GLU A 208 -17.59 20.67 -21.03
CA GLU A 208 -16.61 21.14 -20.06
C GLU A 208 -16.02 19.99 -19.24
N ASP A 209 -16.86 19.11 -18.67
CA ASP A 209 -16.42 17.91 -17.95
C ASP A 209 -15.59 16.99 -18.86
N ARG A 210 -15.97 16.87 -20.14
CA ARG A 210 -15.23 16.10 -21.13
C ARG A 210 -13.83 16.67 -21.38
N ILE A 211 -13.71 17.99 -21.56
CA ILE A 211 -12.42 18.66 -21.80
C ILE A 211 -11.49 18.46 -20.60
N GLU A 212 -11.98 18.71 -19.38
CA GLU A 212 -11.19 18.52 -18.15
C GLU A 212 -10.80 17.05 -17.94
N SER A 213 -11.77 16.14 -18.09
CA SER A 213 -11.53 14.70 -17.91
C SER A 213 -10.49 14.19 -18.89
N LEU A 214 -10.63 14.49 -20.18
CA LEU A 214 -9.63 14.11 -21.18
C LEU A 214 -8.27 14.77 -20.91
N GLY A 215 -8.25 15.99 -20.38
CA GLY A 215 -7.02 16.68 -20.01
C GLY A 215 -6.17 15.85 -19.04
N TYR A 216 -6.73 15.50 -17.88
CA TYR A 216 -5.96 14.75 -16.88
C TYR A 216 -5.75 13.28 -17.29
N LEU A 217 -6.73 12.63 -17.93
CA LEU A 217 -6.59 11.23 -18.38
C LEU A 217 -5.45 11.08 -19.40
N ASN A 218 -5.35 12.00 -20.36
CA ASN A 218 -4.26 12.00 -21.33
C ASN A 218 -2.91 12.25 -20.66
N THR A 219 -2.83 13.15 -19.68
CA THR A 219 -1.60 13.36 -18.91
C THR A 219 -1.18 12.10 -18.17
N LEU A 220 -2.09 11.47 -17.44
CA LEU A 220 -1.82 10.23 -16.72
C LEU A 220 -1.38 9.12 -17.68
N TRP A 221 -2.04 8.97 -18.83
CA TRP A 221 -1.68 7.95 -19.81
C TRP A 221 -0.32 8.21 -20.46
N ASN A 222 -0.01 9.47 -20.78
CA ASN A 222 1.29 9.84 -21.33
C ASN A 222 2.42 9.58 -20.32
N ASN A 223 2.22 9.93 -19.06
CA ASN A 223 3.17 9.64 -17.99
C ASN A 223 3.38 8.13 -17.84
N TYR A 224 2.29 7.34 -17.78
CA TYR A 224 2.36 5.88 -17.73
C TYR A 224 3.22 5.31 -18.84
N ARG A 225 2.94 5.69 -20.10
CA ARG A 225 3.70 5.20 -21.25
C ARG A 225 5.16 5.63 -21.19
N ALA A 226 5.44 6.89 -20.84
CA ALA A 226 6.80 7.40 -20.76
C ALA A 226 7.63 6.67 -19.69
N ASP A 227 7.06 6.50 -18.49
CA ASP A 227 7.74 5.89 -17.35
C ASP A 227 8.00 4.40 -17.59
N VAL A 228 6.96 3.64 -17.99
CA VAL A 228 7.07 2.21 -18.27
C VAL A 228 7.99 1.93 -19.46
N ALA A 229 7.90 2.72 -20.53
CA ALA A 229 8.77 2.57 -21.69
C ALA A 229 10.24 2.80 -21.30
N LYS A 230 10.51 3.86 -20.53
CA LYS A 230 11.85 4.15 -20.02
C LYS A 230 12.37 3.01 -19.13
N ALA A 231 11.54 2.51 -18.21
CA ALA A 231 11.93 1.48 -17.26
C ALA A 231 12.27 0.13 -17.94
N ARG A 232 11.51 -0.24 -18.99
CA ARG A 232 11.73 -1.48 -19.75
C ARG A 232 12.67 -1.36 -20.96
N GLY A 233 13.13 -0.15 -21.28
CA GLY A 233 13.92 0.10 -22.50
C GLY A 233 13.11 -0.10 -23.78
N LEU A 234 11.80 0.20 -23.73
CA LEU A 234 10.87 0.19 -24.84
C LEU A 234 10.63 1.62 -25.35
N THR A 235 9.89 1.75 -26.45
CA THR A 235 9.33 3.04 -26.88
C THR A 235 7.87 3.16 -26.45
N GLU A 236 7.37 4.39 -26.29
CA GLU A 236 5.93 4.61 -26.07
C GLU A 236 5.06 4.03 -27.20
N ALA A 237 5.61 3.95 -28.42
CA ALA A 237 4.95 3.34 -29.57
C ALA A 237 4.82 1.81 -29.42
N ASP A 238 5.80 1.14 -28.79
CA ASP A 238 5.71 -0.29 -28.49
C ASP A 238 4.56 -0.59 -27.51
N LEU A 239 4.44 0.23 -26.45
CA LEU A 239 3.33 0.12 -25.50
C LEU A 239 1.99 0.42 -26.16
N THR A 240 1.91 1.47 -26.99
CA THR A 240 0.70 1.81 -27.72
C THR A 240 0.27 0.66 -28.64
N LYS A 241 1.22 0.09 -29.40
CA LYS A 241 0.99 -1.07 -30.26
C LYS A 241 0.53 -2.28 -29.44
N TYR A 242 1.15 -2.54 -28.28
CA TYR A 242 0.74 -3.64 -27.41
C TYR A 242 -0.75 -3.51 -27.04
N VAL A 243 -1.16 -2.37 -26.48
CA VAL A 243 -2.55 -2.12 -26.08
C VAL A 243 -3.51 -2.24 -27.27
N GLU A 244 -3.19 -1.64 -28.41
CA GLU A 244 -4.06 -1.64 -29.59
C GLU A 244 -4.20 -3.02 -30.26
N THR A 245 -3.21 -3.92 -30.09
CA THR A 245 -3.14 -5.19 -30.83
C THR A 245 -3.19 -6.44 -29.95
N VAL A 246 -3.28 -6.29 -28.62
CA VAL A 246 -3.18 -7.40 -27.66
C VAL A 246 -4.18 -8.53 -27.97
N THR A 247 -5.43 -8.21 -28.28
CA THR A 247 -6.46 -9.22 -28.62
C THR A 247 -6.05 -10.05 -29.83
N GLN A 248 -5.58 -9.40 -30.91
CA GLN A 248 -5.13 -10.09 -32.12
C GLN A 248 -3.85 -10.89 -31.89
N ALA A 249 -2.93 -10.37 -31.07
CA ALA A 249 -1.71 -11.07 -30.70
C ALA A 249 -2.01 -12.35 -29.90
N VAL A 250 -2.94 -12.28 -28.96
CA VAL A 250 -3.40 -13.44 -28.16
C VAL A 250 -4.08 -14.48 -29.04
N GLU A 251 -4.95 -14.08 -29.97
CA GLU A 251 -5.54 -15.01 -30.95
C GLU A 251 -4.47 -15.71 -31.80
N THR A 252 -3.47 -14.95 -32.28
CA THR A 252 -2.34 -15.49 -33.06
C THR A 252 -1.50 -16.46 -32.25
N ALA A 253 -1.31 -16.18 -30.96
CA ALA A 253 -0.63 -17.03 -29.99
C ALA A 253 -1.52 -18.18 -29.46
N ARG A 254 -2.74 -18.38 -30.01
CA ARG A 254 -3.69 -19.44 -29.63
C ARG A 254 -4.10 -19.38 -28.14
N GLY A 255 -4.22 -18.17 -27.61
CA GLY A 255 -4.60 -17.93 -26.21
C GLY A 255 -3.45 -17.87 -25.22
N ASP A 256 -2.19 -18.01 -25.68
CA ASP A 256 -1.02 -17.90 -24.81
C ASP A 256 -0.68 -16.42 -24.51
N THR A 257 -1.30 -15.89 -23.46
CA THR A 257 -1.14 -14.49 -23.03
C THR A 257 0.23 -14.19 -22.44
N ALA A 258 0.82 -15.15 -21.73
CA ALA A 258 2.14 -15.01 -21.14
C ALA A 258 3.22 -14.88 -22.23
N LYS A 259 3.12 -15.69 -23.29
CA LYS A 259 3.96 -15.57 -24.47
C LYS A 259 3.80 -14.22 -25.16
N VAL A 260 2.60 -13.68 -25.28
CA VAL A 260 2.37 -12.35 -25.87
C VAL A 260 3.08 -11.25 -25.07
N ALA A 261 3.02 -11.29 -23.73
CA ALA A 261 3.74 -10.34 -22.88
C ALA A 261 5.27 -10.49 -23.01
N LEU A 262 5.77 -11.73 -23.09
CA LEU A 262 7.20 -12.01 -23.29
C LEU A 262 7.70 -11.54 -24.66
N ASP A 263 6.97 -11.86 -25.74
CA ASP A 263 7.32 -11.47 -27.11
C ASP A 263 7.28 -9.93 -27.27
N ALA A 264 6.41 -9.26 -26.54
CA ALA A 264 6.35 -7.80 -26.43
C ALA A 264 7.44 -7.19 -25.53
N LYS A 265 8.29 -8.02 -24.90
CA LYS A 265 9.37 -7.64 -23.96
C LYS A 265 8.88 -6.88 -22.73
N LEU A 266 7.60 -7.02 -22.39
CA LEU A 266 7.04 -6.48 -21.16
C LEU A 266 7.60 -7.21 -19.94
N VAL A 267 7.84 -8.51 -20.08
CA VAL A 267 8.43 -9.33 -19.02
C VAL A 267 9.77 -9.89 -19.47
N THR A 268 10.59 -10.27 -18.50
CA THR A 268 11.96 -10.78 -18.71
C THR A 268 11.95 -12.28 -18.97
N GLY A 269 11.04 -13.00 -18.32
CA GLY A 269 10.88 -14.43 -18.49
C GLY A 269 9.56 -14.94 -17.95
N LEU A 270 9.26 -16.19 -18.26
CA LEU A 270 8.12 -16.91 -17.71
C LEU A 270 8.66 -17.91 -16.69
N LYS A 271 8.13 -17.86 -15.46
CA LYS A 271 8.53 -18.74 -14.37
C LYS A 271 7.34 -19.06 -13.49
N THR A 272 7.20 -20.34 -13.15
CA THR A 272 6.34 -20.75 -12.03
C THR A 272 6.91 -20.25 -10.71
N ASN A 273 6.09 -20.25 -9.66
CA ASN A 273 6.56 -19.87 -8.32
C ASN A 273 7.75 -20.72 -7.85
N LEU A 274 7.76 -22.02 -8.17
CA LEU A 274 8.86 -22.91 -7.81
C LEU A 274 10.16 -22.54 -8.54
N GLU A 275 10.12 -22.29 -9.84
CA GLU A 275 11.31 -21.90 -10.61
C GLU A 275 11.85 -20.51 -10.23
N PHE A 276 10.98 -19.64 -9.72
CA PHE A 276 11.37 -18.34 -9.17
C PHE A 276 12.01 -18.49 -7.78
N GLU A 277 11.44 -19.33 -6.92
CA GLU A 277 12.01 -19.67 -5.62
C GLU A 277 13.39 -20.33 -5.74
N ASP A 278 13.54 -21.30 -6.65
CA ASP A 278 14.83 -21.94 -6.94
C ASP A 278 15.91 -20.91 -7.33
N GLN A 279 15.55 -19.91 -8.17
CA GLN A 279 16.46 -18.82 -8.54
C GLN A 279 16.84 -17.96 -7.33
N LEU A 280 15.92 -17.72 -6.40
CA LEU A 280 16.22 -16.96 -5.19
C LEU A 280 17.13 -17.75 -4.25
N VAL A 281 16.92 -19.07 -4.12
CA VAL A 281 17.85 -19.95 -3.39
C VAL A 281 19.25 -19.88 -4.01
N GLU A 282 19.39 -19.91 -5.33
CA GLU A 282 20.69 -19.73 -6.00
C GLU A 282 21.32 -18.35 -5.73
N LEU A 283 20.50 -17.30 -5.60
CA LEU A 283 20.95 -15.92 -5.47
C LEU A 283 21.37 -15.54 -4.04
N VAL A 284 20.64 -16.01 -3.03
CA VAL A 284 20.83 -15.61 -1.61
C VAL A 284 21.12 -16.79 -0.67
N GLY A 285 21.00 -18.02 -1.17
CA GLY A 285 21.12 -19.25 -0.40
C GLY A 285 19.83 -19.64 0.31
N GLU A 286 19.82 -20.86 0.86
CA GLU A 286 18.73 -21.38 1.69
C GLU A 286 18.64 -20.65 3.04
N ASN A 287 17.42 -20.52 3.56
CA ASN A 287 17.17 -20.05 4.92
C ASN A 287 17.63 -21.09 5.97
N ASP A 288 17.60 -20.70 7.24
CA ASP A 288 18.09 -21.56 8.34
C ASP A 288 17.25 -22.85 8.51
N ASP A 289 15.97 -22.81 8.12
CA ASP A 289 15.04 -23.95 8.19
C ASP A 289 15.17 -24.92 6.99
N GLY A 290 15.85 -24.49 5.91
CA GLY A 290 16.09 -25.27 4.70
C GLY A 290 14.83 -25.51 3.85
N ASP A 291 13.77 -24.73 4.05
CA ASP A 291 12.49 -24.87 3.35
C ASP A 291 12.24 -23.74 2.33
N SER A 292 13.08 -22.70 2.32
CA SER A 292 13.01 -21.59 1.36
C SER A 292 14.37 -20.86 1.26
N TYR A 293 14.38 -19.63 0.74
CA TYR A 293 15.57 -18.80 0.56
C TYR A 293 15.72 -17.75 1.68
N LYS A 294 16.95 -17.28 1.89
CA LYS A 294 17.24 -16.23 2.90
C LYS A 294 16.49 -14.96 2.58
N SER A 295 15.50 -14.62 3.39
CA SER A 295 14.66 -13.47 3.16
C SER A 295 14.24 -12.79 4.46
N THR A 296 13.77 -11.55 4.33
CA THR A 296 13.12 -10.81 5.40
C THR A 296 11.91 -10.08 4.85
N SER A 297 10.80 -10.10 5.58
CA SER A 297 9.59 -9.39 5.19
C SER A 297 9.78 -7.88 5.35
N LEU A 298 9.05 -7.08 4.57
CA LEU A 298 8.97 -5.62 4.75
C LEU A 298 8.69 -5.22 6.21
N VAL A 299 7.73 -5.88 6.84
CA VAL A 299 7.29 -5.59 8.22
C VAL A 299 8.41 -5.86 9.22
N ASP A 300 9.07 -7.02 9.13
CA ASP A 300 10.16 -7.37 10.03
C ASP A 300 11.38 -6.48 9.80
N TYR A 301 11.68 -6.16 8.55
CA TYR A 301 12.74 -5.24 8.19
C TYR A 301 12.52 -3.86 8.82
N LEU A 302 11.33 -3.28 8.65
CA LEU A 302 10.95 -1.99 9.22
C LEU A 302 11.02 -1.98 10.74
N ARG A 303 10.57 -3.05 11.41
CA ARG A 303 10.68 -3.18 12.88
C ARG A 303 12.14 -3.08 13.33
N VAL A 304 13.06 -3.77 12.65
CA VAL A 304 14.49 -3.75 12.99
C VAL A 304 15.10 -2.37 12.76
N VAL A 305 14.91 -1.78 11.57
CA VAL A 305 15.57 -0.51 11.22
C VAL A 305 15.01 0.67 12.01
N ARG A 306 13.70 0.67 12.33
CA ARG A 306 13.08 1.71 13.16
C ARG A 306 13.58 1.65 14.60
N ALA A 307 13.66 0.46 15.20
CA ALA A 307 14.25 0.28 16.52
C ALA A 307 15.71 0.77 16.57
N GLN A 308 16.51 0.47 15.53
CA GLN A 308 17.89 0.97 15.42
C GLN A 308 17.95 2.50 15.26
N LYS A 309 17.00 3.10 14.54
CA LYS A 309 16.91 4.54 14.34
C LYS A 309 16.57 5.25 15.65
N GLU A 310 15.59 4.76 16.41
CA GLU A 310 15.21 5.32 17.72
C GLU A 310 16.39 5.37 18.70
N LEU A 311 17.23 4.32 18.72
CA LEU A 311 18.43 4.28 19.56
C LEU A 311 19.50 5.33 19.18
N LYS A 312 19.45 5.87 17.95
CA LYS A 312 20.43 6.84 17.42
C LYS A 312 19.95 8.29 17.50
N VAL A 313 18.68 8.54 17.80
CA VAL A 313 18.10 9.89 17.80
C VAL A 313 18.31 10.55 19.17
N ASN A 314 19.23 11.53 19.23
CA ASN A 314 19.35 12.46 20.36
C ASN A 314 18.95 13.87 19.91
N GLY A 315 17.86 14.41 20.47
CA GLY A 315 17.53 15.84 20.61
C GLY A 315 17.89 16.77 19.43
N ARG A 316 17.30 16.56 18.25
CA ARG A 316 17.48 17.46 17.09
C ARG A 316 16.17 18.11 16.68
N ALA A 317 16.29 19.29 16.06
CA ALA A 317 15.25 19.95 15.30
C ALA A 317 14.55 18.96 14.35
N LYS A 318 13.22 19.01 14.34
CA LYS A 318 12.33 18.10 13.60
C LYS A 318 11.59 18.85 12.50
N VAL A 319 11.21 18.10 11.47
CA VAL A 319 10.18 18.54 10.50
C VAL A 319 8.93 17.73 10.81
N GLY A 320 7.84 18.40 11.16
CA GLY A 320 6.55 17.76 11.40
C GLY A 320 5.90 17.38 10.07
N VAL A 321 5.51 16.13 9.90
CA VAL A 321 4.75 15.68 8.73
C VAL A 321 3.32 15.43 9.16
N ILE A 322 2.38 16.20 8.62
CA ILE A 322 0.95 16.07 8.87
C ILE A 322 0.33 15.49 7.61
N VAL A 323 -0.26 14.30 7.70
CA VAL A 323 -0.92 13.64 6.58
C VAL A 323 -2.41 13.98 6.60
N ALA A 324 -2.88 14.57 5.51
CA ALA A 324 -4.28 14.92 5.26
C ALA A 324 -4.75 14.06 4.07
N SER A 325 -5.30 12.88 4.38
CA SER A 325 -5.71 11.87 3.41
C SER A 325 -7.22 11.60 3.52
N GLY A 326 -7.93 11.70 2.40
CA GLY A 326 -9.38 11.43 2.30
C GLY A 326 -10.25 12.67 2.09
N GLU A 327 -11.57 12.48 2.15
CA GLU A 327 -12.56 13.57 2.07
C GLU A 327 -12.46 14.49 3.29
N ILE A 328 -12.68 15.79 3.10
CA ILE A 328 -12.66 16.78 4.18
C ILE A 328 -14.06 16.90 4.79
N LEU A 329 -14.19 16.56 6.07
CA LEU A 329 -15.42 16.69 6.85
C LEU A 329 -15.23 17.62 8.05
N ASP A 330 -16.34 18.16 8.54
CA ASP A 330 -16.35 18.97 9.76
C ASP A 330 -16.02 18.13 11.00
N GLY A 331 -15.55 18.82 12.05
CA GLY A 331 -15.28 18.21 13.35
C GLY A 331 -14.02 17.33 13.38
N GLU A 332 -14.05 16.35 14.28
CA GLU A 332 -13.01 15.32 14.39
C GLU A 332 -13.36 14.11 13.54
N GLN A 333 -12.36 13.59 12.83
CA GLN A 333 -12.50 12.40 12.00
C GLN A 333 -11.39 11.40 12.31
N PRO A 334 -11.64 10.08 12.18
CA PRO A 334 -10.62 9.06 12.23
C PRO A 334 -9.68 9.14 11.02
N SER A 335 -8.51 8.49 11.10
CA SER A 335 -7.57 8.36 9.97
C SER A 335 -8.27 7.79 8.73
N GLY A 336 -7.85 8.25 7.54
CA GLY A 336 -8.50 7.95 6.26
C GLY A 336 -9.62 8.93 5.86
N VAL A 337 -9.99 9.84 6.76
CA VAL A 337 -10.88 10.99 6.48
C VAL A 337 -10.27 12.23 7.14
N ILE A 338 -10.31 13.37 6.45
CA ILE A 338 -9.74 14.61 6.96
C ILE A 338 -10.78 15.31 7.83
N GLY A 339 -10.53 15.42 9.14
CA GLY A 339 -11.34 16.22 10.05
C GLY A 339 -10.76 17.62 10.23
N GLY A 340 -11.57 18.66 10.03
CA GLY A 340 -11.13 20.05 10.20
C GLY A 340 -10.54 20.33 11.58
N GLU A 341 -11.19 19.85 12.65
CA GLU A 341 -10.72 20.07 14.03
C GLU A 341 -9.51 19.20 14.38
N SER A 342 -9.52 17.92 14.00
CA SER A 342 -8.41 17.00 14.29
C SER A 342 -7.13 17.39 13.55
N THR A 343 -7.24 17.82 12.29
CA THR A 343 -6.09 18.28 11.48
C THR A 343 -5.56 19.62 11.99
N ALA A 344 -6.44 20.59 12.28
CA ALA A 344 -6.03 21.88 12.84
C ALA A 344 -5.33 21.72 14.21
N ARG A 345 -5.75 20.74 15.02
CA ARG A 345 -5.08 20.40 16.27
C ARG A 345 -3.64 19.91 16.03
N LEU A 346 -3.41 19.01 15.07
CA LEU A 346 -2.05 18.55 14.73
C LEU A 346 -1.16 19.71 14.25
N VAL A 347 -1.72 20.62 13.42
CA VAL A 347 -1.00 21.84 12.99
C VAL A 347 -0.69 22.73 14.20
N ARG A 348 -1.63 22.88 15.13
CA ARG A 348 -1.42 23.67 16.35
C ARG A 348 -0.38 23.05 17.27
N GLU A 349 -0.36 21.73 17.43
CA GLU A 349 0.65 21.00 18.21
C GLU A 349 2.04 21.22 17.61
N ALA A 350 2.19 20.99 16.30
CA ALA A 350 3.45 21.22 15.59
C ALA A 350 3.92 22.68 15.66
N ARG A 351 2.99 23.65 15.67
CA ARG A 351 3.31 25.08 15.83
C ARG A 351 3.81 25.44 17.24
N LEU A 352 3.37 24.70 18.26
CA LEU A 352 3.71 24.95 19.67
C LEU A 352 4.89 24.11 20.18
N ASP A 353 5.35 23.15 19.38
CA ASP A 353 6.53 22.35 19.70
C ASP A 353 7.81 23.09 19.26
N ASP A 354 8.61 23.54 20.22
CA ASP A 354 9.86 24.25 19.99
C ASP A 354 10.90 23.40 19.22
N ASP A 355 10.79 22.07 19.19
CA ASP A 355 11.67 21.22 18.39
C ASP A 355 11.28 21.21 16.91
N VAL A 356 10.03 21.52 16.56
CA VAL A 356 9.54 21.51 15.18
C VAL A 356 9.91 22.81 14.47
N LYS A 357 10.74 22.72 13.43
CA LYS A 357 11.25 23.88 12.69
C LYS A 357 10.58 24.11 11.34
N ALA A 358 9.85 23.11 10.86
CA ALA A 358 9.05 23.19 9.65
C ALA A 358 7.92 22.17 9.70
N ILE A 359 6.85 22.44 8.94
CA ILE A 359 5.73 21.52 8.74
C ILE A 359 5.64 21.19 7.26
N VAL A 360 5.46 19.91 6.95
CA VAL A 360 5.03 19.40 5.64
C VAL A 360 3.60 18.91 5.79
N LEU A 361 2.68 19.49 5.03
CA LEU A 361 1.32 18.98 4.90
C LEU A 361 1.28 18.06 3.66
N ARG A 362 1.18 16.75 3.87
CA ARG A 362 1.07 15.73 2.81
C ARG A 362 -0.41 15.54 2.51
N VAL A 363 -0.86 15.97 1.33
CA VAL A 363 -2.28 16.02 0.96
C VAL A 363 -2.61 15.01 -0.12
N ASP A 364 -3.59 14.17 0.14
CA ASP A 364 -4.29 13.34 -0.86
C ASP A 364 -5.80 13.45 -0.60
N SER A 365 -6.45 14.39 -1.28
CA SER A 365 -7.85 14.74 -0.98
C SER A 365 -8.62 15.20 -2.22
N PRO A 366 -9.87 14.75 -2.41
CA PRO A 366 -10.79 15.30 -3.40
C PRO A 366 -11.41 16.63 -2.96
N GLY A 367 -11.12 17.11 -1.73
CA GLY A 367 -11.80 18.22 -1.08
C GLY A 367 -12.94 17.76 -0.16
N GLY A 368 -13.91 18.65 0.11
CA GLY A 368 -15.06 18.34 0.97
C GLY A 368 -15.73 19.59 1.53
N SER A 369 -16.01 19.60 2.85
CA SER A 369 -16.58 20.74 3.57
C SER A 369 -15.71 21.99 3.44
N VAL A 370 -16.35 23.09 3.03
CA VAL A 370 -15.72 24.41 2.88
C VAL A 370 -15.34 25.02 4.23
N LEU A 371 -16.08 24.72 5.31
CA LEU A 371 -15.79 25.28 6.63
C LEU A 371 -14.67 24.54 7.35
N ALA A 372 -14.48 23.26 7.02
CA ALA A 372 -13.40 22.44 7.55
C ALA A 372 -12.06 22.64 6.82
N SER A 373 -12.12 23.04 5.54
CA SER A 373 -10.94 23.34 4.69
C SER A 373 -10.30 24.66 5.07
#